data_AF-A0A966YPB6-F1
#
_entry.id   AF-A0A966YPB6-F1
#
_cell.length_a   1.000
_cell.length_b   1.000
_cell.length_c   1.000
_cell.angle_alpha   90.00
_cell.angle_beta   90.00
_cell.angle_gamma   90.00
#
_symmetry.space_group_name_H-M   'P 1'
#
loop_
_entity.id
_entity.type
_entity.pdbx_description
1 polymer ?
#
loop_
_entity_poly.entity_id
_entity_poly.type
_entity_poly.pdbx_seq_one_letter_code
_entity_poly.pdbx_strand_id
1 'polypeptide(L)' 'MTDPRLPRLAVPSAYRLELAPDLDAHTFTGTVEIDVEILEPTSRLVLNSIELTIHSASVV' A
#
# COMPACT_ATOMS: atom_id res chain seq x y z
N MET A 1 0.82 10.67 22.43
CA MET A 1 -0.23 10.93 21.44
C MET A 1 0.41 10.84 20.08
N THR A 2 0.11 9.79 19.31
CA THR A 2 0.65 9.58 17.96
C THR A 2 -0.17 10.41 16.98
N ASP A 3 0.47 11.23 16.15
CA ASP A 3 -0.21 11.93 15.05
C ASP A 3 -0.83 10.87 14.12
N PRO A 4 -2.14 10.92 13.82
CA PRO A 4 -2.78 9.93 12.94
C PRO A 4 -2.38 10.08 11.47
N ARG A 5 -1.63 11.12 11.10
CA ARG A 5 -1.19 11.36 9.73
C ARG A 5 0.03 10.52 9.38
N LEU A 6 0.09 10.10 8.12
CA LEU A 6 1.27 9.45 7.57
C LEU A 6 2.47 10.40 7.57
N PRO A 7 3.70 9.89 7.79
CA PRO A 7 4.92 10.66 7.60
C PRO A 7 5.02 11.23 6.18
N ARG A 8 5.53 12.46 6.04
CA ARG A 8 5.65 13.15 4.74
C ARG A 8 6.96 12.85 4.00
N LEU A 9 7.65 11.77 4.39
CA LEU A 9 8.96 11.39 3.89
C LEU A 9 8.93 10.69 2.51
N ALA A 10 7.76 10.24 2.09
CA ALA A 10 7.54 9.55 0.82
C ALA A 10 6.21 10.00 0.21
N VAL A 11 6.21 10.25 -1.09
CA VAL A 11 5.02 10.67 -1.84
C VAL A 11 4.78 9.67 -2.98
N PRO A 12 3.60 9.04 -3.05
CA PRO A 12 3.27 8.15 -4.16
C PRO A 12 3.02 8.97 -5.43
N SER A 13 3.60 8.56 -6.54
CA SER A 13 3.46 9.22 -7.85
C SER A 13 2.48 8.49 -8.77
N ALA A 14 2.41 7.17 -8.69
CA ALA A 14 1.48 6.36 -9.46
C ALA A 14 1.07 5.08 -8.73
N TYR A 15 -0.12 4.59 -9.06
CA TYR A 15 -0.67 3.35 -8.55
C TYR A 15 -1.12 2.47 -9.72
N ARG A 16 -0.77 1.19 -9.66
CA ARG A 16 -1.25 0.15 -10.58
C ARG A 16 -1.97 -0.89 -9.73
N LEU A 17 -3.29 -0.98 -9.90
CA LEU A 17 -4.14 -1.89 -9.13
C LEU A 17 -4.72 -2.94 -10.06
N GLU A 18 -4.57 -4.19 -9.67
CA GLU A 18 -5.27 -5.32 -10.26
C GLU A 18 -6.14 -5.97 -9.19
N LEU A 19 -7.44 -6.11 -9.48
CA LEU A 19 -8.40 -6.71 -8.58
C LEU A 19 -9.13 -7.83 -9.32
N ALA A 20 -9.23 -8.97 -8.67
CA ALA A 20 -10.00 -10.13 -9.09
C ALA A 20 -11.09 -10.40 -8.04
N PRO A 21 -12.29 -9.80 -8.18
CA PRO A 21 -13.42 -10.04 -7.29
C PRO A 21 -14.01 -11.43 -7.48
N ASP A 22 -14.33 -12.09 -6.38
CA ASP A 22 -15.20 -13.26 -6.33
C ASP A 22 -16.56 -12.84 -5.78
N LEU A 23 -17.55 -12.77 -6.67
CA LEU A 23 -18.89 -12.27 -6.34
C LEU A 23 -19.70 -13.29 -5.53
N ASP A 24 -19.42 -14.59 -5.66
CA ASP A 24 -20.13 -15.64 -4.92
C ASP A 24 -19.62 -15.70 -3.48
N ALA A 25 -18.29 -15.66 -3.30
CA ALA A 25 -17.65 -15.67 -1.99
C ALA A 25 -17.70 -14.31 -1.28
N HIS A 26 -18.07 -13.24 -1.99
CA HIS A 26 -18.02 -11.86 -1.49
C HIS A 26 -16.61 -11.45 -1.03
N THR A 27 -15.60 -11.87 -1.78
CA THR A 27 -14.18 -11.58 -1.50
C THR A 27 -13.49 -11.02 -2.73
N PHE A 28 -12.24 -10.61 -2.58
CA PHE A 28 -11.39 -10.29 -3.72
C PHE A 28 -9.95 -10.69 -3.43
N THR A 29 -9.21 -10.94 -4.50
CA THR A 29 -7.75 -10.99 -4.49
C THR A 29 -7.21 -9.94 -5.44
N GLY A 30 -5.93 -9.60 -5.32
CA GLY A 30 -5.37 -8.56 -6.16
C GLY A 30 -3.95 -8.17 -5.77
N THR A 31 -3.39 -7.29 -6.58
CA THR A 31 -2.05 -6.73 -6.39
C THR A 31 -2.13 -5.21 -6.49
N VAL A 32 -1.21 -4.56 -5.78
CA VAL A 32 -1.03 -3.11 -5.82
C VAL A 32 0.45 -2.84 -5.98
N GLU A 33 0.82 -2.18 -7.07
CA GLU A 33 2.14 -1.60 -7.27
C GLU A 33 2.06 -0.09 -7.08
N ILE A 34 3.00 0.47 -6.31
CA ILE A 34 3.02 1.88 -5.94
C ILE A 34 4.38 2.43 -6.32
N ASP A 35 4.40 3.36 -7.27
CA ASP A 35 5.60 4.12 -7.56
C ASP A 35 5.71 5.23 -6.50
N VAL A 36 6.84 5.29 -5.80
CA VAL A 36 7.03 6.18 -4.64
C VAL A 36 8.29 7.01 -4.83
N GLU A 37 8.16 8.32 -4.65
CA GLU A 37 9.28 9.24 -4.51
C GLU A 37 9.67 9.38 -3.04
N ILE A 38 10.95 9.11 -2.72
CA ILE A 38 11.50 9.25 -1.37
C ILE A 38 12.10 10.65 -1.22
N LEU A 39 11.49 11.48 -0.38
CA LEU A 39 11.92 12.85 -0.13
C LEU A 39 13.01 12.93 0.95
N GLU A 40 13.01 11.97 1.88
CA GLU A 40 13.98 11.89 2.98
C GLU A 40 14.47 10.45 3.16
N PRO A 41 15.79 10.21 3.38
CA PRO A 41 16.32 8.87 3.57
C PRO A 41 15.60 8.11 4.68
N THR A 42 15.08 6.93 4.36
CA THR A 42 14.33 6.10 5.30
C THR A 42 14.64 4.62 5.11
N SER A 43 14.52 3.85 6.18
CA SER A 43 14.47 2.37 6.15
C SER A 43 13.05 1.83 6.38
N ARG A 44 12.06 2.72 6.49
CA ARG A 44 10.68 2.38 6.82
C ARG A 44 9.67 3.21 6.01
N LEU A 45 8.74 2.51 5.38
CA LEU A 45 7.54 3.09 4.79
C LEU A 45 6.32 2.71 5.63
N VAL A 46 5.38 3.65 5.79
CA VAL A 46 4.13 3.44 6.51
C VAL A 46 2.98 3.69 5.53
N LEU A 47 2.08 2.72 5.41
CA LEU A 47 0.92 2.77 4.52
C LEU A 47 -0.34 2.45 5.32
N ASN A 48 -1.48 2.94 4.82
CA ASN A 48 -2.78 2.57 5.37
C ASN A 48 -3.23 1.21 4.81
N SER A 49 -3.80 0.38 5.68
CA SER A 49 -4.46 -0.87 5.31
C SER A 49 -5.57 -1.14 6.33
N ILE A 50 -6.72 -1.61 5.87
CA ILE A 50 -7.85 -1.97 6.72
C ILE A 50 -8.49 -3.25 6.16
N GLU A 51 -8.62 -4.27 7.01
CA GLU A 51 -9.27 -5.55 6.66
C GLU A 51 -8.65 -6.29 5.46
N LEU A 52 -7.35 -6.08 5.19
CA LEU A 52 -6.62 -6.78 4.13
C LEU A 52 -5.67 -7.84 4.71
N THR A 53 -5.68 -9.03 4.12
CA THR A 53 -4.63 -10.03 4.34
C THR A 53 -3.51 -9.82 3.32
N ILE A 54 -2.32 -9.46 3.78
CA ILE A 54 -1.16 -9.22 2.90
C ILE A 54 -0.38 -10.53 2.72
N HIS A 55 -0.38 -11.08 1.51
CA HIS A 55 0.34 -12.31 1.20
C HIS A 55 1.83 -12.11 0.95
N SER A 56 2.19 -11.00 0.30
CA SER A 56 3.58 -10.65 -0.03
C SER A 56 3.74 -9.15 -0.23
N ALA A 57 4.95 -8.66 0.03
CA ALA A 57 5.35 -7.29 -0.29
C ALA A 57 6.84 -7.28 -0.66
N SER A 58 7.21 -6.45 -1.63
CA SER A 58 8.59 -6.29 -2.09
C SER A 58 8.85 -4.85 -2.49
N VAL A 59 10.12 -4.44 -2.43
CA VAL A 59 10.62 -3.17 -2.95
C VAL A 59 11.66 -3.51 -4.01
N VAL A 60 11.58 -2.85 -5.17
CA VAL A 60 12.46 -3.07 -6.33
C VAL A 60 13.35 -1.87 -6.59
#